data_AF-A0A317Z904-F1
#
_entry.id   AF-A0A317Z904-F1
#
_cell.length_a   1.000
_cell.length_b   1.000
_cell.length_c   1.000
_cell.angle_alpha   90.00
_cell.angle_beta   90.00
_cell.angle_gamma   90.00
#
_symmetry.space_group_name_H-M   'P 1'
#
loop_
_entity.id
_entity.type
_entity.pdbx_description
1 polymer ?
#
loop_
_entity_poly.entity_id
_entity_poly.type
_entity_poly.pdbx_seq_one_letter_code
_entity_poly.pdbx_strand_id
1 'polypeptide(L)'
;EIESQGYQLNQIDAIACRGGLLKPLEGGTYSVNEAMYDDLKSFKYGAHASNLSAMIGYQLGQKYNIPVFTTDPVVVDELIDEVRHTGVPSIQRRSIFHALNQKAMARRYAALVNRAYENMNVIVIHMGGGISIGAHEKGRVIDVNEALYGEGPMAMDRSGSIPNDLLVQYMDKHQLSADEIKVQLSRESGLKAYFQTSDLREIMAKYEQDENVKLIIDTMVIQI
;
A
#
# COMPACT_ATOMS: atom_id res chain seq x y z
N GLU A 1 2.19 -17.48 20.68
CA GLU A 1 2.18 -16.10 21.18
C GLU A 1 0.87 -15.74 21.88
N ILE A 2 -0.28 -15.87 21.22
CA ILE A 2 -1.60 -15.60 21.85
C ILE A 2 -1.83 -16.49 23.09
N GLU A 3 -1.65 -17.82 22.94
CA GLU A 3 -1.81 -18.77 24.05
C GLU A 3 -0.78 -18.58 25.17
N SER A 4 0.46 -18.19 24.82
CA SER A 4 1.49 -17.89 25.83
C SER A 4 1.22 -16.61 26.64
N GLN A 5 0.32 -15.75 26.14
CA GLN A 5 -0.21 -14.59 26.88
C GLN A 5 -1.49 -14.92 27.65
N GLY A 6 -1.90 -16.20 27.71
CA GLY A 6 -3.06 -16.68 28.46
C GLY A 6 -4.39 -16.57 27.73
N TYR A 7 -4.41 -16.15 26.47
CA TYR A 7 -5.64 -16.06 25.66
C TYR A 7 -5.91 -17.38 24.93
N GLN A 8 -7.15 -17.84 24.96
CA GLN A 8 -7.57 -18.99 24.16
C GLN A 8 -8.11 -18.53 22.80
N LEU A 9 -7.69 -19.18 21.72
CA LEU A 9 -8.11 -18.79 20.36
C LEU A 9 -9.63 -18.88 20.16
N ASN A 10 -10.30 -19.81 20.84
CA ASN A 10 -11.76 -19.97 20.80
C ASN A 10 -12.54 -18.86 21.54
N GLN A 11 -11.86 -17.95 22.25
CA GLN A 11 -12.47 -16.79 22.92
C GLN A 11 -12.40 -15.53 22.05
N ILE A 12 -11.83 -15.61 20.85
CA ILE A 12 -11.71 -14.48 19.94
C ILE A 12 -13.05 -14.26 19.23
N ASP A 13 -13.63 -13.06 19.37
CA ASP A 13 -14.90 -12.71 18.74
C ASP A 13 -14.79 -12.50 17.22
N ALA A 14 -13.65 -12.01 16.74
CA ALA A 14 -13.39 -11.77 15.32
C ALA A 14 -11.89 -11.67 14.99
N ILE A 15 -11.52 -12.00 13.76
CA ILE A 15 -10.17 -11.80 13.22
C ILE A 15 -10.21 -10.67 12.17
N ALA A 16 -9.44 -9.62 12.41
CA ALA A 16 -9.23 -8.54 11.44
C ALA A 16 -7.97 -8.81 10.60
N CYS A 17 -8.12 -8.82 9.28
CA CYS A 17 -7.06 -9.05 8.31
C CYS A 17 -6.84 -7.81 7.45
N ARG A 18 -5.58 -7.61 7.03
CA ARG A 18 -5.21 -6.55 6.08
C ARG A 18 -5.82 -6.77 4.68
N GLY A 19 -6.24 -7.99 4.38
CA GLY A 19 -6.74 -8.38 3.05
C GLY A 19 -5.61 -8.90 2.18
N GLY A 20 -5.45 -8.33 0.99
CA GLY A 20 -4.39 -8.66 0.06
C GLY A 20 -4.65 -8.06 -1.32
N LEU A 21 -3.86 -8.48 -2.31
CA LEU A 21 -4.10 -8.11 -3.70
C LEU A 21 -5.28 -8.92 -4.24
N LEU A 22 -6.42 -8.26 -4.38
CA LEU A 22 -7.68 -8.79 -4.90
C LEU A 22 -8.09 -8.02 -6.16
N LYS A 23 -9.23 -8.38 -6.76
CA LYS A 23 -9.90 -7.49 -7.71
C LYS A 23 -10.22 -6.14 -7.05
N PRO A 24 -10.39 -5.06 -7.83
CA PRO A 24 -10.85 -3.77 -7.31
C PRO A 24 -12.11 -3.91 -6.45
N LEU A 25 -12.13 -3.24 -5.31
CA LEU A 25 -13.25 -3.22 -4.35
C LEU A 25 -13.58 -1.78 -3.97
N GLU A 26 -14.83 -1.51 -3.59
CA GLU A 26 -15.15 -0.24 -2.94
C GLU A 26 -14.57 -0.20 -1.51
N GLY A 27 -14.52 0.99 -0.90
CA GLY A 27 -14.21 1.10 0.52
C GLY A 27 -15.28 0.44 1.38
N GLY A 28 -14.88 -0.31 2.40
CA GLY A 28 -15.81 -1.04 3.26
C GLY A 28 -15.18 -2.19 4.05
N THR A 29 -16.01 -2.88 4.81
CA THR A 29 -15.63 -4.08 5.57
C THR A 29 -16.27 -5.31 4.94
N TYR A 30 -15.45 -6.31 4.63
CA TYR A 30 -15.84 -7.52 3.94
C TYR A 30 -15.51 -8.74 4.78
N SER A 31 -16.40 -9.74 4.81
CA SER A 31 -16.07 -11.06 5.36
C SER A 31 -15.07 -11.77 4.46
N VAL A 32 -14.03 -12.37 5.04
CA VAL A 32 -13.08 -13.20 4.32
C VAL A 32 -13.71 -14.58 4.11
N ASN A 33 -14.05 -14.90 2.87
CA ASN A 33 -14.69 -16.15 2.47
C ASN A 33 -13.76 -17.00 1.59
N GLU A 34 -14.25 -18.18 1.19
CA GLU A 34 -13.50 -19.13 0.34
C GLU A 34 -13.06 -18.51 -0.99
N ALA A 35 -13.95 -17.77 -1.66
CA ALA A 35 -13.63 -17.11 -2.92
C ALA A 35 -12.47 -16.09 -2.78
N MET A 36 -12.46 -15.30 -1.70
CA MET A 36 -11.36 -14.39 -1.39
C MET A 36 -10.07 -15.16 -1.08
N TYR A 37 -10.17 -16.27 -0.33
CA TYR A 37 -9.03 -17.14 -0.05
C TYR A 37 -8.39 -17.69 -1.33
N ASP A 38 -9.20 -18.19 -2.27
CA ASP A 38 -8.71 -18.77 -3.53
C ASP A 38 -8.10 -17.72 -4.46
N ASP A 39 -8.71 -16.53 -4.55
CA ASP A 39 -8.13 -15.40 -5.31
C ASP A 39 -6.75 -15.00 -4.76
N LEU A 40 -6.57 -14.99 -3.44
CA LEU A 40 -5.28 -14.66 -2.80
C LEU A 40 -4.25 -15.78 -2.97
N LYS A 41 -4.68 -17.04 -2.82
CA LYS A 41 -3.83 -18.23 -2.92
C LYS A 41 -3.31 -18.46 -4.34
N SER A 42 -4.13 -18.16 -5.35
CA SER A 42 -3.76 -18.28 -6.76
C SER A 42 -2.85 -17.14 -7.24
N PHE A 43 -2.64 -16.09 -6.44
CA PHE A 43 -1.93 -14.87 -6.81
C PHE A 43 -2.47 -14.20 -8.08
N LYS A 44 -3.74 -14.42 -8.41
CA LYS A 44 -4.38 -13.94 -9.64
C LYS A 44 -4.24 -12.43 -9.84
N TYR A 45 -4.27 -11.64 -8.77
CA TYR A 45 -4.14 -10.18 -8.81
C TYR A 45 -2.77 -9.68 -8.31
N GLY A 46 -1.81 -10.59 -8.13
CA GLY A 46 -0.44 -10.28 -7.76
C GLY A 46 0.01 -10.91 -6.44
N ALA A 47 1.32 -10.87 -6.21
CA ALA A 47 1.97 -11.43 -5.04
C ALA A 47 2.52 -10.33 -4.12
N HIS A 48 1.98 -10.25 -2.92
CA HIS A 48 2.46 -9.37 -1.86
C HIS A 48 2.32 -10.04 -0.50
N ALA A 49 3.19 -9.68 0.46
CA ALA A 49 3.16 -10.24 1.81
C ALA A 49 1.80 -10.07 2.50
N SER A 50 1.04 -9.02 2.14
CA SER A 50 -0.32 -8.81 2.64
C SER A 50 -1.27 -9.96 2.32
N ASN A 51 -1.12 -10.67 1.19
CA ASN A 51 -2.02 -11.77 0.81
C ASN A 51 -2.10 -12.84 1.90
N LEU A 52 -1.00 -13.09 2.61
CA LEU A 52 -0.94 -14.07 3.68
C LEU A 52 -1.89 -13.73 4.83
N SER A 53 -2.20 -12.44 5.07
CA SER A 53 -3.02 -12.01 6.20
C SER A 53 -4.42 -12.62 6.16
N ALA A 54 -5.14 -12.43 5.05
CA ALA A 54 -6.48 -13.00 4.91
C ALA A 54 -6.46 -14.52 4.70
N MET A 55 -5.40 -15.07 4.09
CA MET A 55 -5.25 -16.52 3.95
C MET A 55 -5.13 -17.24 5.30
N ILE A 56 -4.25 -16.74 6.17
CA ILE A 56 -4.06 -17.27 7.53
C ILE A 56 -5.32 -17.03 8.35
N GLY A 57 -5.90 -15.83 8.27
CA GLY A 57 -7.15 -15.49 8.94
C GLY A 57 -8.28 -16.45 8.60
N TYR A 58 -8.49 -16.73 7.30
CA TYR A 58 -9.52 -17.67 6.85
C TYR A 58 -9.33 -19.07 7.44
N GLN A 59 -8.11 -19.61 7.41
CA GLN A 59 -7.82 -20.93 7.96
C GLN A 59 -8.05 -21.02 9.47
N LEU A 60 -7.67 -19.97 10.22
CA LEU A 60 -7.95 -19.88 11.64
C LEU A 60 -9.45 -19.75 11.92
N GLY A 61 -10.15 -18.91 11.15
CA GLY A 61 -11.60 -18.73 11.25
C GLY A 61 -12.37 -20.04 11.04
N GLN A 62 -11.99 -20.83 10.03
CA GLN A 62 -12.57 -22.16 9.81
C GLN A 62 -12.28 -23.12 10.96
N LYS A 63 -11.04 -23.14 11.46
CA LYS A 63 -10.62 -24.07 12.52
C LYS A 63 -11.29 -23.81 13.86
N TYR A 64 -11.49 -22.55 14.21
CA TYR A 64 -12.00 -22.14 15.53
C TYR A 64 -13.41 -21.54 15.50
N ASN A 65 -14.07 -21.55 14.33
CA ASN A 65 -15.39 -20.95 14.11
C ASN A 65 -15.46 -19.45 14.49
N ILE A 66 -14.46 -18.69 14.05
CA ILE A 66 -14.32 -17.25 14.31
C ILE A 66 -14.61 -16.48 13.03
N PRO A 67 -15.47 -15.45 13.04
CA PRO A 67 -15.69 -14.61 11.86
C PRO A 67 -14.42 -13.81 11.52
N VAL A 68 -14.12 -13.72 10.23
CA VAL A 68 -12.90 -13.08 9.71
C VAL A 68 -13.29 -11.96 8.77
N PHE A 69 -12.67 -10.79 8.93
CA PHE A 69 -12.99 -9.60 8.16
C PHE A 69 -11.73 -8.92 7.60
N THR A 70 -11.91 -8.21 6.50
CA THR A 70 -10.94 -7.21 6.03
C THR A 70 -11.65 -5.89 5.80
N THR A 71 -11.03 -4.79 6.21
CA THR A 71 -11.58 -3.44 6.08
C THR A 71 -10.66 -2.61 5.20
N ASP A 72 -11.25 -1.92 4.22
CA ASP A 72 -10.56 -1.01 3.31
C ASP A 72 -9.25 -1.66 2.77
N PRO A 73 -9.34 -2.83 2.08
CA PRO A 73 -8.16 -3.55 1.62
C PRO A 73 -7.29 -2.70 0.69
N VAL A 74 -6.05 -3.10 0.46
CA VAL A 74 -5.09 -2.30 -0.34
C VAL A 74 -5.53 -2.02 -1.79
N VAL A 75 -6.56 -2.72 -2.27
CA VAL A 75 -7.14 -2.60 -3.62
C VAL A 75 -8.46 -1.84 -3.65
N VAL A 76 -8.78 -1.07 -2.61
CA VAL A 76 -9.90 -0.11 -2.68
C VAL A 76 -9.72 0.72 -3.95
N ASP A 77 -10.74 0.82 -4.77
CA ASP A 77 -10.72 1.56 -6.02
C ASP A 77 -11.95 2.45 -6.11
N GLU A 78 -11.72 3.73 -5.84
CA GLU A 78 -12.73 4.79 -5.88
C GLU A 78 -12.32 5.90 -6.85
N LEU A 79 -11.30 5.63 -7.68
CA LEU A 79 -10.79 6.57 -8.67
C LEU A 79 -11.90 7.00 -9.63
N ILE A 80 -11.96 8.29 -9.92
CA ILE A 80 -12.83 8.83 -10.98
C ILE A 80 -12.26 8.50 -12.36
N ASP A 81 -13.09 8.51 -13.39
CA ASP A 81 -12.69 8.07 -14.73
C ASP A 81 -11.57 8.93 -15.32
N GLU A 82 -11.61 10.24 -15.07
CA GLU A 82 -10.65 11.22 -15.58
C GLU A 82 -9.21 10.89 -15.14
N VAL A 83 -9.04 10.34 -13.93
CA VAL A 83 -7.71 10.04 -13.39
C VAL A 83 -7.22 8.63 -13.76
N ARG A 84 -8.03 7.81 -14.44
CA ARG A 84 -7.61 6.46 -14.88
C ARG A 84 -6.78 6.47 -16.15
N HIS A 85 -6.99 7.48 -16.99
CA HIS A 85 -6.35 7.56 -18.30
C HIS A 85 -4.87 7.91 -18.20
N THR A 86 -4.06 7.33 -19.09
CA THR A 86 -2.64 7.68 -19.27
C THR A 86 -2.41 8.18 -20.69
N GLY A 87 -1.18 8.64 -20.99
CA GLY A 87 -0.78 8.98 -22.36
C GLY A 87 -0.75 7.79 -23.34
N VAL A 88 -0.91 6.56 -22.85
CA VAL A 88 -0.98 5.34 -23.66
C VAL A 88 -2.39 4.74 -23.48
N PRO A 89 -3.28 4.80 -24.49
CA PRO A 89 -4.70 4.43 -24.32
C PRO A 89 -4.98 3.02 -23.78
N SER A 90 -4.07 2.08 -24.04
CA SER A 90 -4.18 0.69 -23.54
C SER A 90 -3.67 0.49 -22.10
N ILE A 91 -3.07 1.51 -21.48
CA ILE A 91 -2.54 1.49 -20.12
C ILE A 91 -3.41 2.39 -19.24
N GLN A 92 -3.98 1.82 -18.18
CA GLN A 92 -4.76 2.53 -17.18
C GLN A 92 -4.05 2.52 -15.83
N ARG A 93 -4.27 3.57 -15.03
CA ARG A 93 -3.85 3.61 -13.62
C ARG A 93 -4.61 2.57 -12.81
N ARG A 94 -3.94 2.01 -11.80
CA ARG A 94 -4.50 1.01 -10.89
C ARG A 94 -4.53 1.58 -9.48
N SER A 95 -5.61 1.32 -8.76
CA SER A 95 -5.73 1.74 -7.36
C SER A 95 -5.14 0.68 -6.42
N ILE A 96 -3.89 0.86 -6.02
CA ILE A 96 -3.25 0.03 -4.98
C ILE A 96 -2.50 0.95 -4.02
N PHE A 97 -3.01 1.09 -2.81
CA PHE A 97 -2.51 2.06 -1.85
C PHE A 97 -2.87 1.71 -0.40
N HIS A 98 -2.50 2.60 0.53
CA HIS A 98 -2.72 2.44 1.97
C HIS A 98 -4.15 2.82 2.39
N ALA A 99 -5.16 2.25 1.73
CA ALA A 99 -6.57 2.64 1.84
C ALA A 99 -7.11 2.67 3.28
N LEU A 100 -6.96 1.58 4.03
CA LEU A 100 -7.37 1.51 5.44
C LEU A 100 -6.77 2.64 6.27
N ASN A 101 -5.47 2.89 6.13
CA ASN A 101 -4.82 3.94 6.91
C ASN A 101 -5.30 5.33 6.49
N GLN A 102 -5.34 5.63 5.19
CA GLN A 102 -5.75 6.94 4.71
C GLN A 102 -7.20 7.24 5.11
N LYS A 103 -8.13 6.30 4.90
CA LYS A 103 -9.54 6.49 5.30
C LYS A 103 -9.70 6.59 6.82
N ALA A 104 -8.97 5.78 7.60
CA ALA A 104 -9.01 5.89 9.06
C ALA A 104 -8.51 7.25 9.57
N MET A 105 -7.43 7.79 8.98
CA MET A 105 -6.91 9.11 9.34
C MET A 105 -7.84 10.24 8.90
N ALA A 106 -8.44 10.13 7.71
CA ALA A 106 -9.45 11.09 7.26
C ALA A 106 -10.68 11.13 8.20
N ARG A 107 -11.19 9.96 8.60
CA ARG A 107 -12.29 9.86 9.59
C ARG A 107 -11.90 10.43 10.94
N ARG A 108 -10.67 10.16 11.42
CA ARG A 108 -10.15 10.72 12.67
C ARG A 108 -10.04 12.24 12.61
N TYR A 109 -9.51 12.78 11.51
CA TYR A 109 -9.45 14.22 11.29
C TYR A 109 -10.85 14.86 11.24
N ALA A 110 -11.80 14.24 10.52
CA ALA A 110 -13.18 14.69 10.46
C ALA A 110 -13.81 14.82 11.86
N ALA A 111 -13.59 13.82 12.73
CA ALA A 111 -14.04 13.87 14.12
C ALA A 111 -13.38 15.02 14.91
N LEU A 112 -12.09 15.27 14.73
CA LEU A 112 -11.37 16.36 15.41
C LEU A 112 -11.93 17.75 15.04
N VAL A 113 -12.42 17.92 13.82
CA VAL A 113 -13.01 19.18 13.35
C VAL A 113 -14.54 19.19 13.42
N ASN A 114 -15.15 18.22 14.10
CA ASN A 114 -16.61 18.07 14.26
C ASN A 114 -17.38 18.06 12.93
N ARG A 115 -16.84 17.37 11.91
CA ARG A 115 -17.51 17.17 10.61
C ARG A 115 -17.62 15.68 10.29
N ALA A 116 -18.57 15.33 9.45
CA ALA A 116 -18.61 14.01 8.81
C ALA A 116 -17.55 13.93 7.72
N TYR A 117 -16.93 12.76 7.55
CA TYR A 117 -15.92 12.52 6.51
C TYR A 117 -16.51 12.68 5.10
N GLU A 118 -17.78 12.33 4.94
CA GLU A 118 -18.58 12.44 3.72
C GLU A 118 -18.88 13.90 3.35
N ASN A 119 -18.67 14.83 4.29
CA ASN A 119 -18.92 16.26 4.10
C ASN A 119 -17.61 17.06 3.98
N MET A 120 -16.47 16.44 3.64
CA MET A 120 -15.19 17.13 3.50
C MET A 120 -14.36 16.61 2.34
N ASN A 121 -13.43 17.46 1.90
CA ASN A 121 -12.38 17.13 0.96
C ASN A 121 -11.05 17.30 1.68
N VAL A 122 -10.17 16.29 1.60
CA VAL A 122 -8.87 16.27 2.28
C VAL A 122 -7.83 15.62 1.40
N ILE A 123 -6.58 16.04 1.54
CA ILE A 123 -5.43 15.30 0.99
C ILE A 123 -4.85 14.48 2.14
N VAL A 124 -4.67 13.18 1.93
CA VAL A 124 -4.12 12.27 2.94
C VAL A 124 -2.83 11.66 2.42
N ILE A 125 -1.75 11.90 3.16
CA ILE A 125 -0.42 11.38 2.85
C ILE A 125 -0.10 10.26 3.84
N HIS A 126 0.06 9.05 3.33
CA HIS A 126 0.62 7.94 4.08
C HIS A 126 2.13 7.88 3.82
N MET A 127 2.93 7.93 4.89
CA MET A 127 4.38 7.79 4.83
C MET A 127 4.82 6.56 5.60
N GLY A 128 5.42 5.59 4.91
CA GLY A 128 5.90 4.34 5.49
C GLY A 128 6.85 3.61 4.54
N GLY A 129 6.71 2.29 4.43
CA GLY A 129 7.45 1.48 3.44
C GLY A 129 7.26 2.02 2.02
N GLY A 130 5.99 2.19 1.63
CA GLY A 130 5.59 2.99 0.48
C GLY A 130 5.01 4.35 0.89
N ILE A 131 4.91 5.27 -0.07
CA ILE A 131 4.24 6.55 0.11
C ILE A 131 3.03 6.60 -0.82
N SER A 132 1.85 6.90 -0.26
CA SER A 132 0.64 7.16 -1.06
C SER A 132 0.01 8.50 -0.68
N ILE A 133 -0.33 9.28 -1.69
CA ILE A 133 -0.93 10.61 -1.58
C ILE A 133 -2.31 10.51 -2.22
N GLY A 134 -3.34 10.53 -1.38
CA GLY A 134 -4.73 10.41 -1.81
C GLY A 134 -5.44 11.76 -1.79
N ALA A 135 -6.11 12.13 -2.87
CA ALA A 135 -7.14 13.15 -2.88
C ALA A 135 -8.47 12.51 -2.48
N HIS A 136 -8.99 12.90 -1.32
CA HIS A 136 -10.27 12.42 -0.82
C HIS A 136 -11.34 13.48 -1.06
N GLU A 137 -12.45 13.07 -1.65
CA GLU A 137 -13.64 13.89 -1.83
C GLU A 137 -14.86 13.16 -1.26
N LYS A 138 -15.55 13.81 -0.31
CA LYS A 138 -16.83 13.34 0.24
C LYS A 138 -16.81 11.86 0.64
N GLY A 139 -15.78 11.45 1.37
CA GLY A 139 -15.65 10.08 1.87
C GLY A 139 -14.94 9.09 0.94
N ARG A 140 -14.66 9.48 -0.32
CA ARG A 140 -14.09 8.63 -1.37
C ARG A 140 -12.69 9.07 -1.76
N VAL A 141 -11.81 8.14 -2.12
CA VAL A 141 -10.46 8.42 -2.64
C VAL A 141 -10.53 8.54 -4.15
N ILE A 142 -10.69 9.76 -4.65
CA ILE A 142 -10.96 10.04 -6.07
C ILE A 142 -9.70 10.02 -6.93
N ASP A 143 -8.53 10.23 -6.34
CA ASP A 143 -7.22 10.11 -6.98
C ASP A 143 -6.18 9.67 -5.95
N VAL A 144 -5.30 8.73 -6.33
CA VAL A 144 -4.18 8.27 -5.51
C VAL A 144 -3.15 7.58 -6.39
N ASN A 145 -1.87 7.76 -6.08
CA ASN A 145 -0.79 7.03 -6.76
C ASN A 145 -0.77 5.54 -6.38
N GLU A 146 -0.42 4.69 -7.34
CA GLU A 146 -0.12 3.27 -7.14
C GLU A 146 1.19 3.09 -6.35
N ALA A 147 1.05 2.90 -5.03
CA ALA A 147 2.16 2.91 -4.08
C ALA A 147 2.87 1.56 -3.95
N LEU A 148 2.65 0.62 -4.87
CA LEU A 148 3.23 -0.72 -4.82
C LEU A 148 4.38 -0.90 -5.80
N TYR A 149 4.20 -0.53 -7.07
CA TYR A 149 5.16 -0.72 -8.15
C TYR A 149 5.86 0.57 -8.61
N GLY A 150 5.66 1.68 -7.90
CA GLY A 150 6.47 2.90 -8.07
C GLY A 150 5.78 4.05 -8.80
N GLU A 151 4.48 4.25 -8.64
CA GLU A 151 3.88 5.55 -8.98
C GLU A 151 4.06 6.52 -7.79
N GLY A 152 4.26 7.81 -8.08
CA GLY A 152 4.39 8.86 -7.06
C GLY A 152 5.80 8.98 -6.49
N PRO A 153 5.94 9.43 -5.23
CA PRO A 153 7.24 9.66 -4.61
C PRO A 153 8.05 8.37 -4.44
N MET A 154 9.37 8.52 -4.46
CA MET A 154 10.29 7.54 -3.88
C MET A 154 9.92 7.32 -2.41
N ALA A 155 10.10 6.10 -1.91
CA ALA A 155 9.80 5.76 -0.52
C ALA A 155 10.98 5.04 0.15
N MET A 156 10.72 4.34 1.26
CA MET A 156 11.75 3.57 1.95
C MET A 156 12.32 2.45 1.07
N ASP A 157 11.47 1.68 0.41
CA ASP A 157 11.87 0.52 -0.41
C ASP A 157 11.24 0.52 -1.82
N ARG A 158 10.58 1.63 -2.21
CA ARG A 158 9.95 1.84 -3.52
C ARG A 158 10.73 2.86 -4.35
N SER A 159 10.83 2.64 -5.66
CA SER A 159 11.51 3.58 -6.57
C SER A 159 10.80 4.93 -6.69
N GLY A 160 9.47 4.92 -6.59
CA GLY A 160 8.67 6.03 -7.08
C GLY A 160 8.78 6.16 -8.61
N SER A 161 8.23 7.25 -9.13
CA SER A 161 8.19 7.51 -10.56
C SER A 161 9.58 7.83 -11.10
N ILE A 162 9.97 7.11 -12.16
CA ILE A 162 11.28 7.21 -12.80
C ILE A 162 11.14 7.43 -14.31
N PRO A 163 12.17 7.95 -15.00
CA PRO A 163 12.10 8.16 -16.45
C PRO A 163 11.90 6.85 -17.21
N ASN A 164 10.86 6.81 -18.05
CA ASN A 164 10.42 5.58 -18.73
C ASN A 164 11.46 5.03 -19.72
N ASP A 165 12.13 5.90 -20.48
CA ASP A 165 13.15 5.51 -21.45
C ASP A 165 14.40 4.95 -20.75
N LEU A 166 14.79 5.54 -19.62
CA LEU A 166 15.91 5.06 -18.81
C LEU A 166 15.57 3.73 -18.12
N LEU A 167 14.33 3.53 -17.67
CA LEU A 167 13.89 2.23 -17.14
C LEU A 167 14.00 1.14 -18.21
N VAL A 168 13.55 1.40 -19.44
CA VAL A 168 13.66 0.44 -20.56
C VAL A 168 15.13 0.13 -20.88
N GLN A 169 15.99 1.15 -20.95
CA GLN A 169 17.43 0.97 -21.18
C GLN A 169 18.09 0.19 -20.02
N TYR A 170 17.69 0.46 -18.78
CA TYR A 170 18.18 -0.25 -17.61
C TYR A 170 17.82 -1.75 -17.67
N MET A 171 16.56 -2.07 -17.97
CA MET A 171 16.12 -3.45 -18.14
C MET A 171 16.91 -4.18 -19.22
N ASP A 172 17.12 -3.54 -20.38
CA ASP A 172 17.88 -4.13 -21.50
C ASP A 172 19.35 -4.37 -21.12
N LYS A 173 20.02 -3.35 -20.57
CA LYS A 173 21.42 -3.42 -20.14
C LYS A 173 21.68 -4.50 -19.09
N HIS A 174 20.72 -4.74 -18.20
CA HIS A 174 20.83 -5.69 -17.11
C HIS A 174 20.14 -7.03 -17.40
N GLN A 175 19.58 -7.21 -18.62
CA GLN A 175 18.83 -8.40 -19.04
C GLN A 175 17.72 -8.79 -18.05
N LEU A 176 17.03 -7.79 -17.48
CA LEU A 176 15.99 -8.02 -16.48
C LEU A 176 14.67 -8.42 -17.13
N SER A 177 14.07 -9.47 -16.58
CA SER A 177 12.68 -9.82 -16.85
C SER A 177 11.71 -8.81 -16.25
N ALA A 178 10.47 -8.84 -16.74
CA ALA A 178 9.39 -8.02 -16.22
C ALA A 178 9.08 -8.29 -14.73
N ASP A 179 9.37 -9.49 -14.23
CA ASP A 179 9.12 -9.82 -12.82
C ASP A 179 10.28 -9.40 -11.91
N GLU A 180 11.53 -9.51 -12.39
CA GLU A 180 12.70 -9.00 -11.68
C GLU A 180 12.61 -7.48 -11.50
N ILE A 181 12.25 -6.74 -12.56
CA ILE A 181 12.13 -5.29 -12.43
C ILE A 181 10.99 -4.89 -11.48
N LYS A 182 9.87 -5.62 -11.46
CA LYS A 182 8.79 -5.36 -10.49
C LYS A 182 9.27 -5.55 -9.06
N VAL A 183 10.06 -6.58 -8.78
CA VAL A 183 10.64 -6.81 -7.45
C VAL A 183 11.58 -5.66 -7.10
N GLN A 184 12.45 -5.25 -8.03
CA GLN A 184 13.39 -4.17 -7.81
C GLN A 184 12.67 -2.85 -7.49
N LEU A 185 11.70 -2.44 -8.32
CA LEU A 185 10.91 -1.21 -8.13
C LEU A 185 10.09 -1.23 -6.83
N SER A 186 9.61 -2.41 -6.44
CA SER A 186 8.71 -2.57 -5.30
C SER A 186 9.37 -2.97 -3.98
N ARG A 187 10.66 -3.33 -3.90
CA ARG A 187 11.27 -3.81 -2.64
C ARG A 187 12.76 -3.51 -2.46
N GLU A 188 13.45 -3.18 -3.55
CA GLU A 188 14.92 -3.05 -3.58
C GLU A 188 15.35 -1.66 -4.08
N SER A 189 14.44 -0.70 -3.99
CA SER A 189 14.66 0.68 -4.41
C SER A 189 14.54 1.64 -3.22
N GLY A 190 14.45 2.94 -3.47
CA GLY A 190 14.19 3.93 -2.43
C GLY A 190 15.37 4.19 -1.51
N LEU A 191 15.11 4.77 -0.34
CA LEU A 191 16.14 5.08 0.65
C LEU A 191 16.96 3.85 1.06
N LYS A 192 16.33 2.68 1.06
CA LYS A 192 16.99 1.39 1.31
C LYS A 192 18.09 1.11 0.30
N ALA A 193 17.88 1.37 -0.99
CA ALA A 193 18.91 1.16 -2.00
C ALA A 193 20.07 2.16 -1.87
N TYR A 194 19.78 3.41 -1.50
CA TYR A 194 20.80 4.44 -1.29
C TYR A 194 21.67 4.18 -0.06
N PHE A 195 21.07 3.69 1.04
CA PHE A 195 21.74 3.63 2.35
C PHE A 195 21.94 2.21 2.88
N GLN A 196 21.50 1.19 2.16
CA GLN A 196 21.62 -0.22 2.50
C GLN A 196 21.01 -0.58 3.87
N THR A 197 20.00 0.17 4.31
CA THR A 197 19.23 -0.07 5.54
C THR A 197 17.78 0.30 5.33
N SER A 198 16.86 -0.43 5.96
CA SER A 198 15.44 -0.08 6.02
C SER A 198 15.08 0.67 7.31
N ASP A 199 16.05 0.98 8.17
CA ASP A 199 15.81 1.77 9.37
C ASP A 199 15.95 3.26 9.07
N LEU A 200 14.80 3.94 8.94
CA LEU A 200 14.77 5.39 8.74
C LEU A 200 15.44 6.16 9.88
N ARG A 201 15.46 5.63 11.11
CA ARG A 201 16.08 6.31 12.26
C ARG A 201 17.59 6.37 12.09
N GLU A 202 18.20 5.29 11.57
CA GLU A 202 19.64 5.25 11.28
C GLU A 202 20.01 6.24 10.17
N ILE A 203 19.17 6.36 9.14
CA ILE A 203 19.37 7.33 8.05
C ILE A 203 19.25 8.76 8.59
N MET A 204 18.16 9.06 9.31
CA MET A 204 17.90 10.40 9.85
C MET A 204 18.95 10.86 10.86
N ALA A 205 19.59 9.96 11.60
CA ALA A 205 20.69 10.30 12.51
C ALA A 205 21.88 10.97 11.80
N LYS A 206 22.02 10.76 10.48
CA LYS A 206 23.07 11.36 9.65
C LYS A 206 22.61 12.56 8.84
N TYR A 207 21.33 12.95 8.92
CA TYR A 207 20.74 13.98 8.05
C TYR A 207 21.46 15.34 8.12
N GLU A 208 21.80 15.80 9.32
CA GLU A 208 22.53 17.07 9.51
C GLU A 208 24.06 16.93 9.35
N GLN A 209 24.58 15.71 9.17
CA GLN A 209 26.01 15.40 9.21
C GLN A 209 26.57 14.98 7.84
N ASP A 210 25.73 14.47 6.95
CA ASP A 210 26.11 13.93 5.65
C ASP A 210 25.28 14.61 4.55
N GLU A 211 25.95 15.39 3.70
CA GLU A 211 25.32 16.14 2.62
C GLU A 211 24.61 15.24 1.60
N ASN A 212 25.12 14.02 1.36
CA ASN A 212 24.48 13.07 0.45
C ASN A 212 23.22 12.48 1.10
N VAL A 213 23.25 12.16 2.39
CA VAL A 213 22.05 11.74 3.12
C VAL A 213 20.98 12.82 3.07
N LYS A 214 21.37 14.07 3.35
CA LYS A 214 20.49 15.23 3.26
C LYS A 214 19.87 15.38 1.87
N LEU A 215 20.70 15.36 0.82
CA LEU A 215 20.25 15.51 -0.56
C LEU A 215 19.20 14.47 -0.96
N ILE A 216 19.43 13.19 -0.64
CA ILE A 216 18.51 12.12 -1.02
C ILE A 216 17.20 12.18 -0.21
N ILE A 217 17.26 12.51 1.08
CA ILE A 217 16.05 12.72 1.89
C ILE A 217 15.27 13.94 1.37
N ASP A 218 15.95 15.05 1.11
CA ASP A 218 15.33 16.27 0.59
C ASP A 218 14.69 16.02 -0.78
N THR A 219 15.33 15.20 -1.62
CA THR A 219 14.76 14.73 -2.89
C THR A 219 13.45 13.97 -2.67
N MET A 220 13.40 13.04 -1.72
CA MET A 220 12.17 12.31 -1.38
C MET A 220 11.08 13.27 -0.89
N VAL A 221 11.42 14.25 -0.04
CA VAL A 221 10.48 15.23 0.50
C VAL A 221 9.92 16.14 -0.59
N ILE A 222 10.74 16.59 -1.54
CA ILE A 222 10.31 17.44 -2.67
C ILE A 222 9.30 16.72 -3.58
N GLN A 223 9.37 15.40 -3.67
CA GLN A 223 8.44 14.61 -4.50
C GLN A 223 7.03 14.50 -3.89
N ILE A 224 6.88 14.77 -2.59
CA ILE A 224 5.62 14.73 -1.83
C ILE A 224 4.89 16.07 -1.94
#